data_AF-A0A7X6PTA9-F1
#
_entry.id   AF-A0A7X6PTA9-F1
#
_cell.length_a   1.000
_cell.length_b   1.000
_cell.length_c   1.000
_cell.angle_alpha   90.00
_cell.angle_beta   90.00
_cell.angle_gamma   90.00
#
_symmetry.space_group_name_H-M   'P 1'
#
loop_
_entity.id
_entity.type
_entity.pdbx_description
1 polymer ?
#
loop_
_entity_poly.entity_id
_entity_poly.type
_entity_poly.pdbx_seq_one_letter_code
_entity_poly.pdbx_strand_id
1 'polypeptide(L)'
;MKTDAAKRESGFTLIELLIAIGLGVIVLAVIFSTFKSQQDSYLLQGQVSMAQQNLRAALYMITRDIQMAGYYSSFVDSEYTSDWDNNPITPDVPIKPLIYLVNNAEGVSGVKDGTDILVIVK
;
A
#
# COMPACT_ATOMS: atom_id res chain seq x y z
N MET A 1 -78.22 20.61 -26.16
CA MET A 1 -77.06 21.11 -26.93
C MET A 1 -76.14 21.82 -25.94
N LYS A 2 -75.07 21.17 -25.49
CA LYS A 2 -74.11 21.74 -24.52
C LYS A 2 -72.98 22.37 -25.35
N THR A 3 -72.77 23.67 -25.20
CA THR A 3 -71.66 24.39 -25.84
C THR A 3 -70.49 24.41 -24.88
N ASP A 4 -69.47 23.59 -25.16
CA ASP A 4 -68.24 23.59 -24.38
C ASP A 4 -67.49 24.91 -24.66
N ALA A 5 -67.39 25.75 -23.63
CA ALA A 5 -66.68 27.01 -23.71
C ALA A 5 -65.18 26.74 -23.85
N ALA A 6 -64.61 27.10 -24.99
CA ALA A 6 -63.17 26.99 -25.25
C ALA A 6 -62.38 27.77 -24.19
N LYS A 7 -61.63 27.03 -23.37
CA LYS A 7 -60.74 27.57 -22.35
C LYS A 7 -59.66 28.41 -23.06
N ARG A 8 -59.62 29.71 -22.78
CA ARG A 8 -58.59 30.61 -23.32
C ARG A 8 -57.27 30.32 -22.60
N GLU A 9 -56.29 29.81 -23.33
CA GLU A 9 -54.91 29.66 -22.85
C GLU A 9 -54.32 31.06 -22.57
N SER A 10 -53.95 31.33 -21.32
CA SER A 10 -53.29 32.58 -20.93
C SER A 10 -51.81 32.50 -21.25
N GLY A 11 -51.28 33.47 -21.99
CA GLY A 11 -49.84 33.61 -22.22
C GLY A 11 -49.09 34.10 -20.97
N PHE A 12 -47.77 33.95 -20.99
CA PHE A 12 -46.89 34.41 -19.90
C PHE A 12 -46.67 35.91 -19.96
N THR A 13 -46.60 36.54 -18.79
CA THR A 13 -46.18 37.93 -18.69
C THR A 13 -44.65 38.05 -18.84
N LEU A 14 -44.17 39.18 -19.35
CA LEU A 14 -42.72 39.45 -19.50
C LEU A 14 -41.97 39.33 -18.16
N ILE A 15 -42.62 39.73 -17.06
CA ILE A 15 -42.05 39.68 -15.72
C ILE A 15 -41.93 38.23 -15.19
N GLU A 16 -42.90 37.36 -15.47
CA GLU A 16 -42.81 35.94 -15.11
C GLU A 16 -41.66 35.24 -15.83
N LEU A 17 -41.46 35.55 -17.12
CA LEU A 17 -40.34 35.00 -17.88
C LEU A 17 -39.00 35.44 -17.30
N LEU A 18 -38.86 36.73 -16.94
CA LEU A 18 -37.65 37.28 -16.33
C LEU A 18 -37.32 36.60 -14.99
N ILE A 19 -38.33 36.40 -14.15
CA ILE A 19 -38.18 35.71 -12.86
C ILE A 19 -37.82 34.24 -13.08
N ALA A 20 -38.49 33.55 -14.01
CA ALA A 20 -38.23 32.14 -14.32
C ALA A 20 -36.79 31.92 -14.82
N ILE A 21 -36.29 32.78 -15.69
CA ILE A 21 -34.90 32.72 -16.18
C ILE A 21 -33.92 33.03 -15.05
N GLY A 22 -34.20 34.05 -14.23
CA GLY A 22 -33.36 34.41 -13.09
C GLY A 22 -33.18 33.24 -12.11
N LEU A 23 -34.28 32.59 -11.74
CA LEU A 23 -34.25 31.40 -10.89
C LEU A 23 -33.55 30.21 -11.58
N GLY A 24 -33.77 30.02 -12.88
CA GLY A 24 -33.09 28.97 -13.65
C GLY A 24 -31.56 29.10 -13.62
N VAL A 25 -31.04 30.32 -13.76
CA VAL A 25 -29.59 30.58 -13.71
C VAL A 25 -29.03 30.30 -12.31
N ILE A 26 -29.75 30.68 -11.24
CA ILE A 26 -29.32 30.40 -9.87
C ILE A 26 -29.21 28.89 -9.63
N VAL A 27 -30.22 28.12 -10.04
CA VAL A 27 -30.22 26.66 -9.90
C VAL A 27 -29.05 26.03 -10.69
N LEU A 28 -28.82 26.47 -11.93
CA LEU A 28 -27.69 26.00 -12.73
C LEU A 28 -26.34 26.32 -12.09
N ALA A 29 -26.18 27.50 -11.49
CA ALA A 29 -24.95 27.88 -10.80
C ALA A 29 -24.65 26.95 -9.60
N VAL A 30 -25.68 26.59 -8.83
CA VAL A 30 -25.55 25.66 -7.69
C VAL A 30 -25.13 24.26 -8.17
N ILE A 31 -25.79 23.75 -9.21
CA ILE A 31 -25.48 22.43 -9.80
C ILE A 31 -24.04 22.43 -10.34
N PHE A 32 -23.65 23.48 -11.05
CA PHE A 32 -22.32 23.60 -11.63
C PHE A 32 -21.22 23.63 -10.56
N SER A 33 -21.44 24.35 -9.44
CA SER A 33 -20.49 24.37 -8.32
C SER A 33 -20.30 22.97 -7.71
N THR A 34 -21.40 22.22 -7.57
CA THR A 34 -21.40 20.87 -7.02
C THR A 34 -20.69 19.91 -7.98
N PHE A 35 -20.97 20.01 -9.28
CA PHE A 35 -20.30 19.21 -10.31
C PHE A 35 -18.80 19.47 -10.35
N LYS A 36 -18.37 20.74 -10.25
CA LYS A 36 -16.95 21.11 -10.18
C LYS A 36 -16.26 20.52 -8.96
N SER A 37 -16.88 20.62 -7.79
CA SER A 37 -16.36 20.02 -6.55
C SER A 37 -16.21 18.50 -6.64
N GLN A 38 -17.18 17.82 -7.28
CA GLN A 38 -17.08 16.38 -7.54
C GLN A 38 -15.93 16.08 -8.49
N GLN A 39 -15.82 16.79 -9.62
CA GLN A 39 -14.73 16.60 -10.59
C GLN A 39 -13.35 16.78 -9.95
N ASP A 40 -13.16 17.82 -9.16
CA ASP A 40 -11.92 18.09 -8.44
C ASP A 40 -11.62 16.97 -7.43
N SER A 41 -12.63 16.51 -6.69
CA SER A 41 -12.50 15.39 -5.74
C SER A 41 -12.14 14.07 -6.44
N TYR A 42 -12.73 13.78 -7.61
CA TYR A 42 -12.41 12.60 -8.40
C TYR A 42 -10.96 12.62 -8.90
N LEU A 43 -10.47 13.78 -9.34
CA LEU A 43 -9.08 13.94 -9.79
C LEU A 43 -8.09 13.79 -8.63
N LEU A 44 -8.39 14.41 -7.48
CA LEU A 44 -7.55 14.30 -6.27
C LEU A 44 -7.50 12.87 -5.74
N GLN A 45 -8.63 12.16 -5.72
CA GLN A 45 -8.71 10.80 -5.22
C GLN A 45 -7.92 9.82 -6.11
N GLY A 46 -7.95 10.02 -7.43
CA GLY A 46 -7.11 9.25 -8.37
C GLY A 46 -5.61 9.45 -8.12
N GLN A 47 -5.18 10.70 -7.93
CA GLN A 47 -3.77 11.02 -7.66
C GLN A 47 -3.27 10.43 -6.34
N VAL A 48 -4.08 10.47 -5.28
CA VAL A 48 -3.75 9.88 -3.98
C VAL A 48 -3.64 8.35 -4.09
N SER A 49 -4.55 7.69 -4.79
CA SER A 49 -4.49 6.23 -5.00
C SER A 49 -3.23 5.82 -5.76
N MET A 50 -2.87 6.54 -6.83
CA MET A 50 -1.62 6.31 -7.57
C MET A 50 -0.39 6.51 -6.69
N ALA A 51 -0.36 7.58 -5.88
CA ALA A 51 0.73 7.84 -4.94
C ALA A 51 0.87 6.72 -3.89
N GLN A 52 -0.26 6.23 -3.35
CA GLN A 52 -0.27 5.11 -2.40
C GLN A 52 0.24 3.81 -3.01
N GLN A 53 -0.13 3.52 -4.27
CA GLN A 53 0.35 2.34 -4.99
C GLN A 53 1.87 2.43 -5.25
N ASN A 54 2.36 3.59 -5.68
CA ASN A 54 3.79 3.84 -5.87
C ASN A 54 4.56 3.72 -4.55
N LEU A 55 4.01 4.23 -3.46
CA LEU A 55 4.61 4.09 -2.13
C LEU A 55 4.67 2.62 -1.69
N ARG A 56 3.61 1.85 -1.91
CA ARG A 56 3.59 0.40 -1.61
C ARG A 56 4.67 -0.34 -2.41
N ALA A 57 4.84 -0.01 -3.68
CA ALA A 57 5.90 -0.59 -4.52
C ALA A 57 7.30 -0.21 -4.01
N ALA A 58 7.53 1.06 -3.68
CA ALA A 58 8.79 1.54 -3.14
C ALA A 58 9.13 0.88 -1.78
N LEU A 59 8.15 0.77 -0.88
CA LEU A 59 8.31 0.10 0.41
C LEU A 59 8.63 -1.38 0.23
N TYR A 60 8.03 -2.06 -0.74
CA TYR A 60 8.36 -3.45 -1.04
C TYR A 60 9.82 -3.60 -1.48
N MET A 61 10.29 -2.71 -2.36
CA MET A 61 11.69 -2.71 -2.81
C MET A 61 12.65 -2.46 -1.64
N ILE A 62 12.40 -1.42 -0.82
CA ILE A 62 13.23 -1.10 0.35
C ILE A 62 13.24 -2.25 1.35
N THR A 63 12.08 -2.83 1.64
CA THR A 63 11.96 -3.95 2.58
C THR A 63 12.75 -5.16 2.09
N ARG A 64 12.67 -5.47 0.80
CA ARG A 64 13.46 -6.54 0.19
C ARG A 64 14.95 -6.24 0.27
N ASP A 65 15.36 -5.02 -0.04
CA ASP A 65 16.77 -4.63 -0.03
C ASP A 65 17.35 -4.68 1.40
N ILE A 66 16.58 -4.30 2.42
CA ILE A 66 16.95 -4.45 3.84
C ILE A 66 17.10 -5.92 4.25
N GLN A 67 16.19 -6.79 3.81
CA GLN A 67 16.30 -8.24 4.07
C GLN A 67 17.54 -8.82 3.38
N MET A 68 17.79 -8.43 2.12
CA MET A 68 18.98 -8.85 1.37
C MET A 68 20.28 -8.27 1.94
N ALA A 69 20.23 -7.11 2.62
CA ALA A 69 21.35 -6.53 3.35
C ALA A 69 21.68 -7.26 4.67
N GLY A 70 20.98 -8.36 4.98
CA GLY A 70 21.27 -9.19 6.14
C GLY A 70 20.53 -8.77 7.41
N TYR A 71 19.55 -7.86 7.34
CA TYR A 71 18.66 -7.59 8.47
C TYR A 71 17.67 -8.74 8.63
N TYR A 72 18.12 -9.80 9.28
CA TYR A 72 17.26 -10.87 9.77
C TYR A 72 17.07 -10.64 11.27
N SER A 73 15.82 -10.35 11.67
CA SER A 73 15.39 -10.55 13.05
C SER A 73 15.60 -12.03 13.35
N SER A 74 16.70 -12.38 14.00
CA SER A 74 17.10 -13.76 14.22
C SER A 74 16.01 -14.56 14.95
N PHE A 75 15.52 -15.64 14.34
CA PHE A 75 14.55 -16.60 14.93
C PHE A 75 15.26 -17.69 15.74
N VAL A 76 16.58 -17.55 15.90
CA VAL A 76 17.45 -18.52 16.53
C VAL A 76 17.80 -17.98 17.91
N ASP A 77 17.30 -18.63 18.96
CA ASP A 77 17.60 -18.30 20.36
C ASP A 77 19.01 -18.78 20.79
N SER A 78 19.65 -19.65 20.00
CA SER A 78 21.01 -20.11 20.26
C SER A 78 22.06 -19.17 19.68
N GLU A 79 22.96 -18.68 20.53
CA GLU A 79 24.10 -17.86 20.16
C GLU A 79 25.21 -18.77 19.57
N TYR A 80 25.49 -18.62 18.28
CA TYR A 80 26.61 -19.30 17.63
C TYR A 80 27.83 -18.39 17.71
N THR A 81 28.96 -18.90 18.16
CA THR A 81 30.23 -18.18 18.12
C THR A 81 31.02 -18.64 16.89
N SER A 82 31.71 -17.71 16.22
CA SER A 82 32.56 -18.02 15.08
C SER A 82 33.98 -17.54 15.36
N ASP A 83 34.91 -18.49 15.29
CA ASP A 83 36.34 -18.25 15.14
C ASP A 83 36.67 -18.27 13.65
N TRP A 84 36.69 -17.08 13.02
CA TRP A 84 36.97 -16.97 11.58
C TRP A 84 38.46 -17.15 11.28
N ASP A 85 39.35 -16.77 12.22
CA ASP A 85 40.79 -16.67 11.98
C ASP A 85 41.62 -17.74 12.71
N ASN A 86 40.98 -18.67 13.43
CA ASN A 86 41.61 -19.74 14.22
C ASN A 86 42.66 -19.21 15.21
N ASN A 87 42.47 -17.99 15.71
CA ASN A 87 43.47 -17.30 16.52
C ASN A 87 43.11 -17.42 18.02
N PRO A 88 43.96 -18.06 18.84
CA PRO A 88 43.67 -18.32 20.25
C PRO A 88 43.65 -17.06 21.14
N ILE A 89 43.99 -15.88 20.60
CA ILE A 89 44.03 -14.60 21.33
C ILE A 89 42.77 -13.77 21.08
N THR A 90 42.16 -13.90 19.90
CA THR A 90 40.93 -13.19 19.57
C THR A 90 39.73 -13.96 20.12
N PRO A 91 38.84 -13.32 20.90
CA PRO A 91 37.62 -13.97 21.34
C PRO A 91 36.73 -14.27 20.14
N ASP A 92 36.07 -15.43 20.16
CA ASP A 92 35.06 -15.75 19.16
C ASP A 92 33.99 -14.66 19.09
N VAL A 93 33.57 -14.32 17.88
CA VAL A 93 32.54 -13.31 17.66
C VAL A 93 31.17 -14.00 17.66
N PRO A 94 30.17 -13.48 18.40
CA PRO A 94 28.81 -13.97 18.30
C PRO A 94 28.25 -13.63 16.92
N ILE A 95 27.78 -14.65 16.20
CA ILE A 95 27.18 -14.54 14.88
C ILE A 95 25.78 -15.15 14.84
N LYS A 96 24.96 -14.67 13.92
CA LYS A 96 23.60 -15.19 13.67
C LYS A 96 23.44 -15.54 12.19
N PRO A 97 24.10 -16.60 11.72
CA PRO A 97 24.13 -16.93 10.30
C PRO A 97 22.82 -17.56 9.82
N LEU A 98 22.44 -17.30 8.56
CA LEU A 98 21.32 -17.97 7.88
C LEU A 98 21.69 -19.37 7.40
N ILE A 99 22.99 -19.56 7.15
CA ILE A 99 23.59 -20.80 6.70
C ILE A 99 24.78 -21.06 7.61
N TYR A 100 24.77 -22.18 8.31
CA TYR A 100 25.90 -22.60 9.14
C TYR A 100 26.37 -24.01 8.78
N LEU A 101 27.68 -24.23 8.93
CA LEU A 101 28.37 -25.45 8.60
C LEU A 101 28.96 -26.02 9.90
N VAL A 102 28.65 -27.28 10.20
CA VAL A 102 29.34 -28.05 11.25
C VAL A 102 30.25 -29.03 10.53
N ASN A 103 31.56 -28.90 10.72
CA ASN A 103 32.50 -29.91 10.26
C ASN A 103 32.54 -31.08 11.25
N ASN A 104 32.61 -32.31 10.74
CA ASN A 104 32.79 -33.51 11.57
C ASN A 104 31.81 -33.56 12.76
N ALA A 105 30.51 -33.47 12.48
CA ALA A 105 29.50 -33.46 13.54
C ALA A 105 29.51 -34.78 14.32
N GLU A 106 29.50 -34.68 15.64
CA GLU A 106 29.47 -35.81 16.58
C GLU A 106 28.24 -35.69 17.49
N GLY A 107 27.54 -36.81 17.72
CA GLY A 107 26.43 -36.85 18.69
C GLY A 107 25.12 -36.17 18.23
N VAL A 108 24.96 -35.92 16.93
CA VAL A 108 23.73 -35.33 16.36
C VAL A 108 22.75 -36.44 15.96
N SER A 109 21.55 -36.43 16.56
CA SER A 109 20.52 -37.45 16.29
C SER A 109 20.11 -37.48 14.81
N GLY A 110 20.31 -38.62 14.15
CA GLY A 110 19.97 -38.82 12.73
C GLY A 110 21.07 -38.47 11.73
N VAL A 111 22.25 -38.06 12.22
CA VAL A 111 23.45 -37.83 11.40
C VAL A 111 24.54 -38.81 11.86
N LYS A 112 25.30 -39.38 10.92
CA LYS A 112 26.42 -40.27 11.25
C LYS A 112 27.60 -39.44 11.74
N ASP A 113 28.29 -39.93 12.76
CA ASP A 113 29.50 -39.27 13.27
C ASP A 113 30.54 -39.09 12.15
N GLY A 114 31.19 -37.93 12.15
CA GLY A 114 32.15 -37.53 11.12
C GLY A 114 31.53 -37.06 9.80
N THR A 115 30.22 -36.81 9.77
CA THR A 115 29.55 -36.19 8.62
C THR A 115 29.53 -34.66 8.76
N ASP A 116 29.79 -33.95 7.66
CA ASP A 116 29.63 -32.49 7.62
C ASP A 116 28.15 -32.12 7.46
N ILE A 117 27.69 -31.16 8.27
CA ILE A 117 26.29 -30.71 8.28
C ILE A 117 26.22 -29.29 7.71
N LEU A 118 25.35 -29.09 6.73
CA LEU A 118 24.91 -27.79 6.24
C LEU A 118 23.50 -27.52 6.76
N VAL A 119 23.33 -26.50 7.61
CA VAL A 119 22.04 -26.07 8.13
C VAL A 119 21.63 -24.78 7.44
N ILE A 120 20.45 -24.78 6.81
CA ILE A 120 19.85 -23.60 6.19
C ILE A 120 18.62 -23.23 7.01
N VAL A 121 18.61 -22.04 7.60
CA VAL A 121 17.45 -21.48 8.28
C VAL A 121 16.52 -20.88 7.23
N LYS A 122 15.30 -21.40 7.14
CA LYS A 122 14.26 -20.90 6.23
C LYS A 122 13.49 -19.72 6.82
#